data_AF-A0A090M592-F1
#
_entry.id   AF-A0A090M592-F1
#
_cell.length_a   1.000
_cell.length_b   1.000
_cell.length_c   1.000
_cell.angle_alpha   90.00
_cell.angle_beta   90.00
_cell.angle_gamma   90.00
#
_symmetry.space_group_name_H-M   'P 1'
#
loop_
_entity.id
_entity.type
_entity.pdbx_description
1 polymer ?
#
loop_
_entity_poly.entity_id
_entity_poly.type
_entity_poly.pdbx_seq_one_letter_code
_entity_poly.pdbx_strand_id
1 'polypeptide(L)'
;MNSCLAVPIDVNALVSTNEGTLEFEKEKLRFDVDASRADELVVQSLTGTALVDGKKLVKGKRQKIHAGSKIKVADEEFVVYRNAHAHA
;
A
#
# COMPACT_ATOMS: atom_id res chain seq x y z
N MET A 1 13.39 -15.36 -10.61
CA MET A 1 11.94 -15.59 -10.78
C MET A 1 11.23 -14.51 -9.99
N ASN A 2 10.87 -13.39 -10.63
CA ASN A 2 10.17 -12.27 -10.00
C ASN A 2 8.67 -12.58 -10.01
N SER A 3 8.16 -13.17 -8.94
CA SER A 3 6.72 -13.22 -8.73
C SER A 3 6.28 -11.87 -8.15
N CYS A 4 6.15 -10.86 -9.01
CA CYS A 4 5.36 -9.69 -8.66
C CYS A 4 3.92 -10.19 -8.49
N LEU A 5 3.26 -9.88 -7.38
CA LEU A 5 1.80 -10.04 -7.28
C LEU A 5 1.20 -9.22 -8.43
N ALA A 6 0.81 -9.88 -9.52
CA ALA A 6 0.32 -9.28 -10.75
C ALA A 6 -1.11 -8.73 -10.61
N VAL A 7 -1.64 -8.70 -9.39
CA VAL A 7 -3.01 -8.27 -9.12
C VAL A 7 -2.95 -6.82 -8.63
N PRO A 8 -3.49 -5.85 -9.39
CA PRO A 8 -3.59 -4.48 -8.92
C PRO A 8 -4.46 -4.45 -7.66
N ILE A 9 -3.92 -3.84 -6.60
CA ILE A 9 -4.65 -3.68 -5.33
C ILE A 9 -5.49 -2.41 -5.45
N ASP A 10 -6.80 -2.56 -5.50
CA ASP A 10 -7.72 -1.43 -5.40
C ASP A 10 -7.77 -0.96 -3.94
N VAL A 11 -7.07 0.14 -3.66
CA VAL A 11 -6.96 0.68 -2.30
C VAL A 11 -8.30 1.19 -1.77
N ASN A 12 -9.20 1.68 -2.64
CA ASN A 12 -10.53 2.12 -2.20
C ASN A 12 -11.35 0.91 -1.76
N ALA A 13 -11.35 -0.16 -2.56
CA ALA A 13 -12.00 -1.41 -2.18
C ALA A 13 -11.37 -1.99 -0.90
N LEU A 14 -10.04 -1.94 -0.76
CA LEU A 14 -9.33 -2.42 0.42
C LEU A 14 -9.70 -1.63 1.68
N VAL A 15 -9.77 -0.30 1.60
CA VAL A 15 -10.23 0.59 2.68
C VAL A 15 -11.66 0.27 3.08
N SER A 16 -12.55 0.04 2.11
CA SER A 16 -13.96 -0.28 2.37
C SER A 16 -14.20 -1.69 2.91
N THR A 17 -13.35 -2.68 2.58
CA THR A 17 -13.61 -4.10 2.90
C THR A 17 -12.84 -4.62 4.11
N ASN A 18 -11.61 -4.16 4.34
CA ASN A 18 -10.72 -4.66 5.40
C ASN A 18 -10.07 -3.51 6.19
N GLU A 19 -10.76 -2.37 6.31
CA GLU A 19 -10.23 -1.16 6.95
C GLU A 19 -8.87 -0.72 6.38
N GLY A 20 -8.60 -1.06 5.12
CA GLY A 20 -7.37 -0.71 4.41
C GLY A 20 -6.19 -1.61 4.73
N THR A 21 -6.42 -2.74 5.40
CA THR A 21 -5.34 -3.57 5.93
C THR A 21 -4.95 -4.69 4.98
N LEU A 22 -3.64 -4.88 4.77
CA LEU A 22 -3.05 -6.03 4.10
C LEU A 22 -2.07 -6.74 5.03
N GLU A 23 -2.32 -8.03 5.24
CA GLU A 23 -1.51 -8.89 6.10
C GLU A 23 -0.64 -9.83 5.27
N PHE A 24 0.64 -9.80 5.56
CA PHE A 24 1.67 -10.69 5.05
C PHE A 24 2.23 -11.51 6.22
N GLU A 25 2.92 -12.62 5.94
CA GLU A 25 3.44 -13.53 6.98
C GLU A 25 4.24 -12.81 8.09
N LYS A 26 4.95 -11.72 7.76
CA LYS A 26 5.82 -10.97 8.67
C LYS A 26 5.58 -9.46 8.69
N GLU A 27 4.51 -8.99 8.06
CA GLU A 27 4.22 -7.57 7.97
C GLU A 27 2.72 -7.32 7.89
N LYS A 28 2.31 -6.18 8.42
CA LYS A 28 0.94 -5.71 8.29
C LYS A 28 1.00 -4.26 7.82
N LEU A 29 0.45 -4.03 6.64
CA LEU A 29 0.33 -2.70 6.07
C LEU A 29 -1.10 -2.21 6.26
N ARG A 30 -1.23 -0.94 6.62
CA ARG A 30 -2.50 -0.22 6.59
C ARG A 30 -2.41 0.86 5.53
N PHE A 31 -3.35 0.82 4.61
CA PHE A 31 -3.59 1.81 3.59
C PHE A 31 -4.75 2.69 4.04
N ASP A 32 -4.65 3.98 3.75
CA ASP A 32 -5.62 4.98 4.14
C ASP A 32 -5.64 6.05 3.04
N VAL A 33 -6.76 6.74 2.89
CA VAL A 33 -6.84 7.94 2.04
C VAL A 33 -6.60 9.15 2.92
N ASP A 34 -5.74 10.07 2.51
CA ASP A 34 -5.48 11.28 3.28
C ASP A 34 -6.79 12.08 3.42
N ALA A 35 -7.23 12.30 4.66
CA ALA A 35 -8.48 13.01 4.94
C ALA A 35 -8.49 14.46 4.43
N SER A 36 -7.32 15.06 4.20
CA SER A 36 -7.18 16.42 3.66
C SER A 36 -7.11 16.44 2.13
N ARG A 37 -6.78 15.29 1.50
CA ARG A 37 -6.69 15.13 0.04
C ARG A 37 -7.11 13.72 -0.33
N ALA A 38 -8.37 13.57 -0.76
CA ALA A 38 -8.94 12.29 -1.19
C ALA A 38 -8.12 11.56 -2.28
N ASP A 39 -7.25 12.27 -2.96
CA ASP A 39 -6.36 11.76 -4.01
C ASP A 39 -5.02 11.22 -3.50
N GLU A 40 -4.65 11.47 -2.25
CA GLU A 40 -3.36 11.06 -1.67
C GLU A 40 -3.51 9.77 -0.87
N LEU A 41 -2.80 8.74 -1.32
CA LEU A 41 -2.74 7.45 -0.63
C LEU A 41 -1.68 7.51 0.47
N VAL A 42 -2.01 6.94 1.62
CA VAL A 42 -1.14 6.84 2.77
C VAL A 42 -0.95 5.38 3.12
N VAL A 43 0.31 4.97 3.30
CA VAL A 43 0.66 3.64 3.81
C VAL A 43 1.31 3.77 5.17
N GLN A 44 0.98 2.84 6.07
CA GLN A 44 1.56 2.69 7.39
C GLN A 44 1.97 1.24 7.57
N SER A 45 3.24 1.01 7.91
CA SER A 45 3.72 -0.30 8.30
C SER A 45 3.54 -0.48 9.81
N LEU A 46 2.94 -1.60 10.24
CA LEU A 46 2.73 -1.89 11.65
C LEU A 46 3.88 -2.70 12.28
N THR A 47 4.74 -3.32 11.47
CA THR A 47 5.92 -4.05 11.98
C THR A 47 7.25 -3.34 11.67
N GLY A 48 7.28 -2.49 10.65
CA GLY A 48 8.44 -1.70 10.21
C GLY A 48 9.40 -2.44 9.29
N THR A 49 8.93 -3.42 8.52
CA THR A 49 9.77 -4.25 7.63
C THR A 49 9.59 -3.93 6.15
N ALA A 50 8.50 -3.26 5.79
CA ALA A 50 8.23 -2.83 4.43
C ALA A 50 9.13 -1.69 3.93
N LEU A 51 9.35 -1.67 2.62
CA LEU A 51 10.04 -0.61 1.88
C LEU A 51 9.07 0.03 0.89
N VAL A 52 9.17 1.34 0.70
CA VAL A 52 8.45 2.11 -0.32
C VAL A 52 9.49 2.83 -1.18
N ASP A 53 9.53 2.55 -2.47
CA ASP A 53 10.50 3.11 -3.43
C ASP A 53 11.95 2.94 -2.92
N GLY A 54 12.23 1.78 -2.32
CA GLY A 54 13.53 1.44 -1.72
C GLY A 54 13.80 2.06 -0.35
N LYS A 55 12.89 2.89 0.19
CA LYS A 55 13.01 3.51 1.52
C LYS A 55 12.24 2.71 2.57
N LYS A 56 12.90 2.35 3.66
CA LYS A 56 12.27 1.58 4.75
C LYS A 56 11.19 2.41 5.43
N LEU A 57 9.99 1.83 5.59
CA LEU A 57 8.94 2.40 6.41
C LEU A 57 9.29 2.21 7.88
N VAL A 58 9.17 3.30 8.64
CA VAL A 58 9.29 3.24 10.10
C VAL A 58 7.98 2.70 10.66
N LYS A 59 8.07 1.73 11.59
CA LYS A 59 6.90 1.17 12.28
C LYS A 59 6.01 2.28 12.84
N GLY A 60 4.71 2.20 12.55
CA GLY A 60 3.69 3.13 12.99
C GLY A 60 3.70 4.48 12.26
N LYS A 61 4.69 4.77 11.41
CA LYS A 61 4.75 6.02 10.66
C LYS A 61 3.89 5.95 9.41
N ARG A 62 3.03 6.95 9.25
CA ARG A 62 2.26 7.18 8.01
C ARG A 62 3.17 7.83 6.98
N GLN A 63 3.18 7.28 5.76
CA GLN A 63 3.93 7.80 4.63
C GLN A 63 3.01 7.96 3.43
N LYS A 64 3.07 9.12 2.78
CA LYS A 64 2.34 9.39 1.54
C LYS A 64 3.00 8.65 0.38
N ILE A 65 2.17 8.06 -0.48
CA ILE A 65 2.56 7.32 -1.67
C ILE A 65 1.70 7.75 -2.84
N HIS A 66 2.20 7.52 -4.05
CA HIS A 66 1.50 7.87 -5.28
C HIS A 66 1.36 6.64 -6.17
N ALA A 67 0.49 6.73 -7.19
CA ALA A 67 0.46 5.72 -8.24
C ALA A 67 1.85 5.56 -8.86
N GLY A 68 2.26 4.31 -9.09
CA GLY A 68 3.60 3.94 -9.53
C GLY A 68 4.61 3.69 -8.39
N SER A 69 4.31 4.09 -7.14
CA SER A 69 5.18 3.75 -6.01
C SER A 69 5.28 2.23 -5.85
N LYS A 70 6.49 1.74 -5.54
CA LYS A 70 6.76 0.32 -5.32
C LYS A 70 6.81 0.03 -3.84
N ILE A 71 6.04 -0.94 -3.39
CA ILE A 71 6.06 -1.41 -2.02
C ILE A 71 6.65 -2.81 -2.02
N LYS A 72 7.70 -3.00 -1.22
CA LYS A 72 8.35 -4.29 -1.03
C LYS A 72 8.16 -4.75 0.40
N VAL A 73 7.66 -5.97 0.56
CA VAL A 73 7.46 -6.64 1.85
C VAL A 73 8.14 -7.99 1.76
N ALA A 74 9.19 -8.20 2.56
CA ALA A 74 10.06 -9.37 2.45
C ALA A 74 10.54 -9.60 0.99
N ASP A 75 10.14 -10.71 0.38
CA ASP A 75 10.48 -11.09 -1.00
C ASP A 75 9.44 -10.66 -2.04
N GLU A 76 8.30 -10.12 -1.60
CA GLU A 76 7.20 -9.69 -2.47
C GLU A 76 7.33 -8.19 -2.81
N GLU A 77 7.19 -7.85 -4.09
CA GLU A 77 7.12 -6.47 -4.58
C GLU A 77 5.79 -6.26 -5.31
N PHE A 78 5.13 -5.15 -5.00
CA PHE A 78 3.90 -4.71 -5.65
C PHE A 78 3.99 -3.24 -5.99
N VAL A 79 3.36 -2.88 -7.10
CA VAL A 79 3.28 -1.50 -7.58
C VAL A 79 1.90 -0.96 -7.22
N VAL A 80 1.88 0.26 -6.67
CA VAL A 80 0.65 0.97 -6.33
C VAL A 80 0.01 1.43 -7.62
N TYR A 81 -1.20 0.98 -7.90
CA TYR A 81 -2.00 1.44 -9.04
C TYR A 81 -3.21 2.20 -8.55
N ARG A 82 -3.57 3.28 -9.25
CA ARG A 82 -4.83 3.98 -9.04
C ARG A 82 -5.77 3.61 -10.17
N ASN A 83 -6.89 2.97 -9.84
CA ASN A 83 -7.94 2.73 -10.81
C ASN A 83 -8.69 4.04 -11.06
N ALA A 84 -8.39 4.72 -12.16
CA ALA A 84 -9.04 5.98 -12.54
C ALA A 84 -10.52 5.80 -12.94
N HIS A 85 -11.01 4.56 -13.04
CA HIS A 85 -12.36 4.21 -13.47
C HIS A 85 -13.25 3.60 -12.36
N ALA A 86 -12.85 3.67 -11.09
CA ALA A 86 -13.67 3.16 -9.97
C ALA A 86 -14.96 3.97 -9.70
N HIS A 87 -15.25 4.98 -10.52
CA HIS A 87 -16.54 5.67 -10.56
C HIS A 87 -17.16 5.49 -11.95
N ALA A 88 -18.07 4.53 -12.08
CA ALA A 88 -19.14 4.52 -13.08
C ALA A 88 -20.42 4.00 -12.39
#